data_AF-A0A381YCP5-F1
#
_entry.id   AF-A0A381YCP5-F1
#
_cell.length_a   1.000
_cell.length_b   1.000
_cell.length_c   1.000
_cell.angle_alpha   90.00
_cell.angle_beta   90.00
_cell.angle_gamma   90.00
#
_symmetry.space_group_name_H-M   'P 1'
#
loop_
_entity.id
_entity.type
_entity.pdbx_description
1 polymer ?
#
loop_
_entity_poly.entity_id
_entity_poly.type
_entity_poly.pdbx_seq_one_letter_code
_entity_poly.pdbx_strand_id
1 'polypeptide(L)'
;MKLFHIVVGIAWIGASFYFNWLENKLNRLSNRDEIAGHLWAVHGGGFYYLEKYKKYPENLPEPLHWFKWEAYFTWISGILLLSVIYYFNASTYLLSSDSSMLPAYGVALSLLGLVVIWLVYDLLCKTKLVDKPIIFIGILFLIITLSAYLYSDIFNPRAVYMQIGSMIGTIMVANVFFVIIPVQKELVTACIDKTQVSRELGLKGYIRSRHNNYFTL
;
A
#
# COMPACT_ATOMS: atom_id res chain seq x y z
N MET A 1 6.88 -19.06 9.78
CA MET A 1 7.01 -17.94 8.82
C MET A 1 5.80 -17.80 7.89
N LYS A 2 5.38 -18.83 7.14
CA LYS A 2 4.21 -18.74 6.23
C LYS A 2 2.91 -18.32 6.93
N LEU A 3 2.55 -18.99 8.04
CA LEU A 3 1.36 -18.64 8.82
C LEU A 3 1.42 -17.20 9.33
N PHE A 4 2.59 -16.77 9.82
CA PHE A 4 2.80 -15.39 10.27
C PHE A 4 2.50 -14.39 9.15
N HIS A 5 3.09 -14.59 7.96
CA HIS A 5 2.84 -13.74 6.79
C HIS A 5 1.35 -13.69 6.40
N ILE A 6 0.67 -14.84 6.39
CA ILE A 6 -0.76 -14.92 6.11
C ILE A 6 -1.56 -14.11 7.13
N VAL A 7 -1.28 -14.28 8.43
CA VAL A 7 -2.00 -13.58 9.51
C VAL A 7 -1.83 -12.07 9.39
N VAL A 8 -0.60 -11.57 9.23
CA VAL A 8 -0.37 -10.12 9.10
C VAL A 8 -0.93 -9.56 7.80
N GLY A 9 -0.92 -10.35 6.71
CA GLY A 9 -1.55 -9.99 5.44
C GLY A 9 -3.07 -9.87 5.57
N ILE A 10 -3.72 -10.83 6.23
CA ILE A 10 -5.16 -10.77 6.54
C ILE A 10 -5.46 -9.55 7.42
N ALA A 11 -4.65 -9.27 8.43
CA ALA A 11 -4.83 -8.10 9.29
C ALA A 11 -4.75 -6.80 8.47
N TRP A 12 -3.77 -6.67 7.57
CA TRP A 12 -3.60 -5.49 6.75
C TRP A 12 -4.76 -5.30 5.76
N ILE A 13 -5.11 -6.34 5.01
CA ILE A 13 -6.21 -6.33 4.04
C ILE A 13 -7.55 -6.07 4.74
N GLY A 14 -7.77 -6.70 5.89
CA GLY A 14 -8.95 -6.50 6.72
C GLY A 14 -9.09 -5.04 7.20
N ALA A 15 -8.00 -4.43 7.65
CA ALA A 15 -7.99 -3.01 8.02
C ALA A 15 -8.33 -2.12 6.81
N SER A 16 -7.75 -2.39 5.63
CA SER A 16 -8.07 -1.68 4.40
C SER A 16 -9.56 -1.77 4.03
N PHE A 17 -10.17 -2.97 4.10
CA PHE A 17 -11.60 -3.13 3.85
C PHE A 17 -12.46 -2.41 4.89
N TYR A 18 -12.10 -2.47 6.17
CA TYR A 18 -12.80 -1.74 7.22
C TYR A 18 -12.81 -0.23 6.95
N PHE A 19 -11.65 0.37 6.63
CA PHE A 19 -11.57 1.80 6.35
C PHE A 19 -12.27 2.21 5.04
N ASN A 20 -12.25 1.36 4.00
CA ASN A 20 -13.04 1.60 2.80
C ASN A 20 -14.54 1.59 3.10
N TRP A 21 -15.01 0.62 3.87
CA TRP A 21 -16.41 0.55 4.31
C TRP A 21 -16.77 1.79 5.14
N LEU A 22 -15.92 2.16 6.11
CA LEU A 22 -16.10 3.32 6.97
C LEU A 22 -16.27 4.59 6.12
N GLU A 23 -15.34 4.85 5.21
CA GLU A 23 -15.35 6.03 4.33
C GLU A 23 -16.61 6.11 3.46
N ASN A 24 -17.02 4.98 2.90
CA ASN A 24 -18.20 4.88 2.04
C ASN A 24 -19.52 5.02 2.80
N LYS A 25 -19.54 4.73 4.10
CA LYS A 25 -20.75 4.77 4.94
C LYS A 25 -20.90 6.05 5.77
N LEU A 26 -19.92 6.95 5.75
CA LEU A 26 -20.06 8.26 6.40
C LEU A 26 -21.33 8.99 5.93
N ASN A 27 -22.18 9.37 6.88
CA ASN A 27 -23.25 10.34 6.67
C ASN A 27 -22.62 11.73 6.51
N ARG A 28 -23.00 12.42 5.43
CA ARG A 28 -22.47 13.74 5.05
C ARG A 28 -23.53 14.84 5.14
N LEU A 29 -24.72 14.52 5.63
CA LEU A 29 -25.83 15.44 5.82
C LEU A 29 -25.80 16.04 7.23
N SER A 30 -26.16 17.32 7.34
CA SER A 30 -26.31 18.04 8.61
C SER A 30 -25.09 17.97 9.53
N ASN A 31 -23.88 17.97 8.94
CA ASN A 31 -22.63 18.00 9.69
C ASN A 31 -22.33 19.39 10.24
N ARG A 32 -21.60 19.43 11.37
CA ARG A 32 -20.88 20.64 11.79
C ARG A 32 -19.81 21.01 10.74
N ASP A 33 -19.47 22.29 10.63
CA ASP A 33 -18.62 22.79 9.55
C ASP A 33 -17.22 22.16 9.53
N GLU A 34 -16.69 21.74 10.68
CA GLU A 34 -15.40 21.10 10.85
C GLU A 34 -15.40 19.61 10.43
N ILE A 35 -16.57 18.98 10.28
CA ILE A 35 -16.73 17.54 10.06
C ILE A 35 -16.99 17.23 8.58
N ALA A 36 -16.19 16.30 8.04
CA ALA A 36 -16.36 15.76 6.69
C ALA A 36 -17.47 14.71 6.63
N GLY A 37 -17.69 13.96 7.71
CA GLY A 37 -18.73 12.95 7.82
C GLY A 37 -18.81 12.36 9.23
N HIS A 38 -19.96 11.80 9.58
CA HIS A 38 -20.13 11.03 10.83
C HIS A 38 -20.73 9.65 10.56
N LEU A 39 -20.55 8.71 11.49
CA LEU A 39 -21.11 7.36 11.40
C LEU A 39 -21.48 6.83 12.78
N TRP A 40 -22.67 6.24 12.86
CA TRP A 40 -23.05 5.35 13.95
C TRP A 40 -22.81 3.90 13.56
N ALA A 41 -22.19 3.14 14.45
CA ALA A 41 -21.98 1.70 14.29
C ALA A 41 -22.33 0.95 15.58
N VAL A 42 -22.77 -0.30 15.45
CA VAL A 42 -23.05 -1.19 16.59
C VAL A 42 -22.14 -2.40 16.49
N HIS A 43 -21.44 -2.74 17.58
CA HIS A 43 -20.60 -3.92 17.66
C HIS A 43 -20.38 -4.33 19.12
N GLY A 44 -20.24 -5.63 19.39
CA GLY A 44 -19.95 -6.13 20.75
C GLY A 44 -20.98 -5.74 21.82
N GLY A 45 -22.23 -5.46 21.43
CA GLY A 45 -23.30 -5.00 22.35
C GLY A 45 -23.28 -3.50 22.67
N GLY A 46 -22.39 -2.71 22.06
CA GLY A 46 -22.29 -1.26 22.25
C GLY A 46 -22.51 -0.45 20.98
N PHE A 47 -22.67 0.86 21.16
CA PHE A 47 -22.81 1.84 20.08
C PHE A 47 -21.56 2.71 19.99
N TYR A 48 -21.05 2.88 18.78
CA TYR A 48 -19.93 3.72 18.44
C TYR A 48 -20.41 4.89 17.60
N TYR A 49 -19.87 6.07 17.87
CA TYR A 49 -20.06 7.26 17.05
C TYR A 49 -18.70 7.77 16.61
N LEU A 50 -18.50 7.84 15.30
CA LEU A 50 -17.24 8.27 14.69
C LEU A 50 -17.47 9.55 13.89
N GLU A 51 -16.59 10.52 14.07
CA GLU A 51 -16.56 11.75 13.28
C GLU A 51 -15.24 11.83 12.52
N LYS A 52 -15.32 12.03 11.21
CA LYS A 52 -14.16 12.32 10.37
C LYS A 52 -14.08 13.83 10.18
N TYR A 53 -12.98 14.43 10.59
CA TYR A 53 -12.77 15.86 10.44
C TYR A 53 -12.26 16.22 9.03
N LYS A 54 -12.61 17.43 8.55
CA LYS A 54 -12.08 17.98 7.28
C LYS A 54 -10.61 18.39 7.40
N LYS A 55 -10.20 18.79 8.62
CA LYS A 55 -8.82 19.12 9.02
C LYS A 55 -8.51 18.41 10.35
N TYR A 56 -7.31 18.57 10.91
CA TYR A 56 -7.06 18.10 12.26
C TYR A 56 -7.96 18.85 13.28
N PRO A 57 -8.33 18.21 14.42
CA PRO A 57 -9.17 18.85 15.45
C PRO A 57 -8.42 19.98 16.16
N GLU A 58 -9.13 20.84 16.90
CA GLU A 58 -8.47 21.87 17.71
C GLU A 58 -7.60 21.25 18.80
N ASN A 59 -8.11 20.26 19.52
CA ASN A 59 -7.35 19.52 20.52
C ASN A 59 -7.09 18.11 19.99
N LEU A 60 -5.82 17.71 19.91
CA LEU A 60 -5.44 16.37 19.47
C LEU A 60 -5.58 15.41 20.67
N PRO A 61 -6.55 14.48 20.65
CA PRO A 61 -6.67 13.51 21.73
C PRO A 61 -5.52 12.48 21.64
N GLU A 62 -4.98 12.11 22.80
CA GLU A 62 -4.01 11.01 22.93
C GLU A 62 -4.64 9.82 23.66
N PRO A 63 -4.30 8.56 23.26
CA PRO A 63 -3.31 8.19 22.23
C PRO A 63 -3.88 8.17 20.80
N LEU A 64 -3.01 8.45 19.80
CA LEU A 64 -3.32 8.23 18.38
C LEU A 64 -2.98 6.80 17.95
N HIS A 65 -3.93 6.14 17.29
CA HIS A 65 -3.73 4.81 16.71
C HIS A 65 -3.24 4.90 15.26
N TRP A 66 -2.07 4.32 14.98
CA TRP A 66 -1.42 4.36 13.67
C TRP A 66 -1.49 3.01 12.97
N PHE A 67 -2.17 2.96 11.84
CA PHE A 67 -2.29 1.77 10.99
C PHE A 67 -1.12 1.73 10.00
N LYS A 68 -0.03 1.08 10.41
CA LYS A 68 1.21 0.93 9.60
C LYS A 68 1.91 -0.40 9.80
N TRP A 69 1.75 -0.99 10.98
CA TRP A 69 2.50 -2.17 11.39
C TRP A 69 2.08 -3.40 10.61
N GLU A 70 0.79 -3.52 10.30
CA GLU A 70 0.23 -4.60 9.49
C GLU A 70 0.87 -4.61 8.08
N ALA A 71 1.01 -3.43 7.47
CA ALA A 71 1.69 -3.27 6.19
C ALA A 71 3.18 -3.65 6.27
N TYR A 72 3.88 -3.13 7.28
CA TYR A 72 5.33 -3.36 7.44
C TYR A 72 5.64 -4.83 7.72
N PHE A 73 4.92 -5.47 8.64
CA PHE A 73 5.13 -6.88 8.96
C PHE A 73 4.73 -7.79 7.80
N THR A 74 3.69 -7.44 7.03
CA THR A 74 3.33 -8.19 5.81
C THR A 74 4.47 -8.16 4.80
N TRP A 75 5.03 -6.98 4.53
CA TRP A 75 6.12 -6.88 3.57
C TRP A 75 7.41 -7.56 4.06
N ILE A 76 7.81 -7.32 5.31
CA ILE A 76 9.01 -7.94 5.90
C ILE A 76 8.90 -9.47 5.83
N SER A 77 7.78 -10.03 6.29
CA SER A 77 7.58 -11.48 6.24
C SER A 77 7.47 -12.02 4.81
N GLY A 78 6.92 -11.24 3.88
CA GLY A 78 6.84 -11.58 2.45
C GLY A 78 8.21 -11.64 1.80
N ILE A 79 9.08 -10.64 2.02
CA ILE A 79 10.46 -10.63 1.52
C ILE A 79 11.30 -11.75 2.13
N LEU A 80 11.11 -12.05 3.42
CA LEU A 80 11.78 -13.19 4.04
C LEU A 80 11.34 -14.53 3.40
N LEU A 81 10.06 -14.69 3.10
CA LEU A 81 9.57 -15.88 2.39
C LEU A 81 10.08 -15.94 0.95
N LEU A 82 10.08 -14.82 0.23
CA LEU A 82 10.65 -14.73 -1.12
C LEU A 82 12.13 -15.11 -1.11
N SER A 83 12.88 -14.62 -0.12
CA SER A 83 14.30 -14.90 0.04
C SER A 83 14.58 -16.39 0.29
N VAL A 84 13.86 -16.98 1.25
CA VAL A 84 14.06 -18.38 1.64
C VAL A 84 13.63 -19.34 0.54
N ILE A 85 12.49 -19.08 -0.12
CA ILE A 85 11.93 -19.99 -1.11
C ILE A 85 12.59 -19.81 -2.48
N TYR A 86 12.77 -18.56 -2.92
CA TYR A 86 13.18 -18.27 -4.29
C TYR A 86 14.64 -17.84 -4.40
N TYR A 87 15.22 -17.13 -3.44
CA TYR A 87 16.58 -16.60 -3.61
C TYR A 87 17.67 -17.58 -3.16
N PHE A 88 17.51 -18.27 -2.03
CA PHE A 88 18.52 -19.22 -1.54
C PHE A 88 18.71 -20.44 -2.46
N ASN A 89 17.68 -20.80 -3.23
CA ASN A 89 17.72 -21.90 -4.19
C ASN A 89 17.27 -21.43 -5.59
N ALA A 90 17.78 -20.26 -6.02
CA ALA A 90 17.34 -19.57 -7.23
C ALA A 90 17.50 -20.40 -8.52
N SER A 91 18.50 -21.27 -8.62
CA SER A 91 18.64 -22.18 -9.77
C SER A 91 17.44 -23.10 -9.94
N THR A 92 16.81 -23.53 -8.84
CA THR A 92 15.69 -24.48 -8.86
C THR A 92 14.33 -23.78 -8.83
N TYR A 93 14.19 -22.73 -8.00
CA TYR A 93 12.88 -22.15 -7.71
C TYR A 93 12.63 -20.80 -8.38
N LEU A 94 13.66 -20.06 -8.81
CA LEU A 94 13.50 -18.74 -9.43
C LEU A 94 13.63 -18.82 -10.96
N LEU A 95 14.74 -19.38 -11.44
CA LEU A 95 15.04 -19.44 -12.88
C LEU A 95 14.19 -20.48 -13.60
N SER A 96 14.05 -20.31 -14.92
CA SER A 96 13.57 -21.37 -15.81
C SER A 96 14.58 -22.53 -15.89
N SER A 97 14.11 -23.75 -16.17
CA SER A 97 14.95 -24.96 -16.20
C SER A 97 16.08 -24.87 -17.22
N ASP A 98 15.84 -24.15 -18.31
CA ASP A 98 16.73 -24.06 -19.46
C ASP A 98 17.58 -22.77 -19.41
N SER A 99 17.50 -22.03 -18.29
CA SER A 99 18.22 -20.76 -18.12
C SER A 99 19.73 -21.01 -18.02
N SER A 100 20.50 -20.34 -18.89
CA SER A 100 21.95 -20.27 -18.79
C SER A 100 22.44 -19.19 -17.80
N MET A 101 21.52 -18.45 -17.18
CA MET A 101 21.85 -17.33 -16.30
C MET A 101 22.33 -17.81 -14.93
N LEU A 102 23.36 -17.12 -14.40
CA LEU A 102 23.80 -17.35 -13.01
C LEU A 102 22.68 -16.97 -12.02
N PRO A 103 22.41 -17.81 -10.99
CA PRO A 103 21.35 -17.56 -10.01
C PRO A 103 21.42 -16.18 -9.33
N ALA A 104 22.63 -15.70 -9.04
CA ALA A 104 22.84 -14.40 -8.44
C ALA A 104 22.30 -13.24 -9.30
N TYR A 105 22.42 -13.32 -10.63
CA TYR A 105 21.85 -12.30 -11.52
C TYR A 105 20.32 -12.36 -11.53
N GLY A 106 19.71 -13.54 -11.44
CA GLY A 106 18.26 -13.68 -11.30
C GLY A 106 17.74 -13.03 -10.03
N VAL A 107 18.41 -13.28 -8.91
CA VAL A 107 18.07 -12.63 -7.63
C VAL A 107 18.23 -11.11 -7.72
N ALA A 108 19.33 -10.64 -8.30
CA ALA A 108 19.57 -9.20 -8.49
C ALA A 108 18.48 -8.56 -9.36
N LEU A 109 18.07 -9.20 -10.46
CA LEU A 109 16.98 -8.74 -11.32
C LEU A 109 15.62 -8.71 -10.60
N SER A 110 15.35 -9.69 -9.76
CA SER A 110 14.14 -9.72 -8.93
C SER A 110 14.10 -8.54 -7.95
N LEU A 111 15.19 -8.33 -7.19
CA LEU A 111 15.32 -7.23 -6.24
C LEU A 111 15.27 -5.85 -6.92
N LEU A 112 15.97 -5.71 -8.05
CA LEU A 112 15.96 -4.49 -8.86
C LEU A 112 14.54 -4.17 -9.34
N GLY A 113 13.78 -5.19 -9.75
CA GLY A 113 12.37 -5.04 -10.12
C GLY A 113 11.51 -4.43 -9.03
N LEU A 114 11.69 -4.86 -7.78
CA LEU A 114 10.95 -4.32 -6.62
C LEU A 114 11.22 -2.83 -6.40
N VAL A 115 12.46 -2.40 -6.60
CA VAL A 115 12.85 -0.99 -6.47
C VAL A 115 12.35 -0.17 -7.66
N VAL A 116 12.61 -0.65 -8.88
CA VAL A 116 12.26 0.06 -10.12
C VAL A 116 10.76 0.26 -10.23
N ILE A 117 9.94 -0.77 -9.93
CA ILE A 117 8.49 -0.63 -10.05
C ILE A 117 7.93 0.43 -9.12
N TRP A 118 8.44 0.51 -7.89
CA TRP A 118 8.02 1.54 -6.94
C TRP A 118 8.46 2.93 -7.41
N LEU A 119 9.69 3.10 -7.89
CA LEU A 119 10.18 4.37 -8.42
C LEU A 119 9.35 4.85 -9.61
N VAL A 120 9.07 3.96 -10.58
CA VAL A 120 8.23 4.26 -11.74
C VAL A 120 6.84 4.69 -11.28
N TYR A 121 6.21 3.92 -10.39
CA TYR A 121 4.90 4.26 -9.84
C TYR A 121 4.91 5.59 -9.05
N ASP A 122 5.93 5.85 -8.24
CA ASP A 122 6.07 7.09 -7.48
C ASP A 122 6.21 8.31 -8.38
N LEU A 123 7.04 8.21 -9.42
CA LEU A 123 7.20 9.24 -10.44
C LEU A 123 5.88 9.49 -11.19
N LEU A 124 5.17 8.43 -11.60
CA LEU A 124 3.87 8.57 -12.26
C LEU A 124 2.87 9.33 -11.39
N CYS A 125 2.78 9.01 -10.10
CA CYS A 125 1.89 9.72 -9.16
C CYS A 125 2.30 11.17 -8.87
N LYS A 126 3.53 11.59 -9.18
CA LYS A 126 3.96 12.99 -9.09
C LYS A 126 3.60 13.81 -10.33
N THR A 127 3.04 13.17 -11.37
CA THR A 127 2.58 13.84 -12.59
C THR A 127 1.07 14.10 -12.56
N LYS A 128 0.57 14.93 -13.48
CA LYS A 128 -0.87 15.16 -13.70
C LYS A 128 -1.65 13.92 -14.19
N LEU A 129 -0.97 12.80 -14.46
CA LEU A 129 -1.65 11.54 -14.79
C LEU A 129 -2.45 11.00 -13.60
N VAL A 130 -2.03 11.32 -12.36
CA VAL A 130 -2.70 10.87 -11.15
C VAL A 130 -4.15 11.36 -11.05
N ASP A 131 -4.46 12.48 -11.70
CA ASP A 131 -5.81 13.06 -11.76
C ASP A 131 -6.70 12.40 -12.84
N LYS A 132 -6.13 11.52 -13.67
CA LYS A 132 -6.82 10.80 -14.75
C LYS A 132 -6.85 9.29 -14.42
N PRO A 133 -7.73 8.84 -13.50
CA PRO A 133 -7.65 7.52 -12.88
C PRO A 133 -7.70 6.36 -13.89
N ILE A 134 -8.55 6.44 -14.92
CA ILE A 134 -8.67 5.38 -15.94
C ILE A 134 -7.37 5.22 -16.72
N ILE A 135 -6.78 6.33 -17.17
CA ILE A 135 -5.51 6.32 -17.92
C ILE A 135 -4.38 5.84 -17.01
N PHE A 136 -4.34 6.34 -15.77
CA PHE A 136 -3.34 5.95 -14.78
C PHE A 136 -3.36 4.43 -14.51
N ILE A 137 -4.55 3.86 -14.28
CA ILE A 137 -4.72 2.41 -14.07
C ILE A 137 -4.34 1.64 -15.34
N GLY A 138 -4.74 2.10 -16.53
CA GLY A 138 -4.36 1.47 -17.80
C GLY A 138 -2.84 1.43 -18.00
N ILE A 139 -2.12 2.50 -17.67
CA ILE A 139 -0.66 2.55 -17.71
C ILE A 139 -0.05 1.56 -16.72
N LEU A 140 -0.54 1.51 -15.48
CA LEU A 140 -0.03 0.56 -14.48
C LEU A 140 -0.28 -0.89 -14.88
N PHE A 141 -1.46 -1.19 -15.41
CA PHE A 141 -1.78 -2.52 -15.93
C PHE A 141 -0.82 -2.92 -17.06
N LEU A 142 -0.53 -2.00 -17.98
CA LEU A 142 0.44 -2.23 -19.05
C LEU A 142 1.86 -2.47 -18.49
N ILE A 143 2.30 -1.69 -17.51
CA ILE A 143 3.62 -1.85 -16.87
C ILE A 143 3.73 -3.20 -16.17
N ILE A 144 2.69 -3.61 -15.42
CA ILE A 144 2.67 -4.91 -14.73
C ILE A 144 2.66 -6.05 -15.75
N THR A 145 1.85 -5.94 -16.81
CA THR A 145 1.79 -6.94 -17.90
C THR A 145 3.14 -7.06 -18.60
N LEU A 146 3.76 -5.94 -18.95
CA LEU A 146 5.09 -5.92 -19.57
C LEU A 146 6.14 -6.51 -18.62
N SER A 147 6.08 -6.19 -17.33
CA SER A 147 6.98 -6.78 -16.32
C SER A 147 6.81 -8.30 -16.27
N ALA A 148 5.57 -8.80 -16.27
CA ALA A 148 5.28 -10.23 -16.25
C ALA A 148 5.82 -10.93 -17.50
N TYR A 149 5.65 -10.31 -18.67
CA TYR A 149 6.21 -10.78 -19.93
C TYR A 149 7.74 -10.86 -19.86
N LEU A 150 8.41 -9.77 -19.48
CA LEU A 150 9.88 -9.72 -19.37
C LEU A 150 10.43 -10.74 -18.36
N TYR A 151 9.75 -10.93 -17.23
CA TYR A 151 10.16 -11.94 -16.26
C TYR A 151 9.88 -13.36 -16.75
N SER A 152 8.89 -13.59 -17.63
CA SER A 152 8.58 -14.93 -18.14
C SER A 152 9.65 -15.52 -19.03
N ASP A 153 10.50 -14.68 -19.65
CA ASP A 153 11.67 -15.14 -20.42
C ASP A 153 12.80 -15.68 -19.51
N ILE A 154 12.79 -15.32 -18.22
CA ILE A 154 13.92 -15.54 -17.30
C ILE A 154 13.55 -16.47 -16.15
N PHE A 155 12.38 -16.27 -15.57
CA PHE A 155 11.89 -16.96 -14.38
C PHE A 155 10.91 -18.06 -14.77
N ASN A 156 10.86 -19.13 -13.96
CA ASN A 156 9.81 -20.12 -14.15
C ASN A 156 8.42 -19.50 -13.86
N PRO A 157 7.33 -20.08 -14.40
CA PRO A 157 6.00 -19.49 -14.27
C PRO A 157 5.56 -19.21 -12.83
N ARG A 158 5.89 -20.10 -11.87
CA ARG A 158 5.54 -19.90 -10.46
C ARG A 158 6.26 -18.71 -9.85
N ALA A 159 7.53 -18.52 -10.19
CA ALA A 159 8.32 -17.38 -9.75
C ALA A 159 7.83 -16.07 -10.36
N VAL A 160 7.34 -16.05 -11.60
CA VAL A 160 6.74 -14.85 -12.21
C VAL A 160 5.53 -14.37 -11.40
N TYR A 161 4.61 -15.27 -11.01
CA TYR A 161 3.47 -14.90 -10.17
C TYR A 161 3.91 -14.29 -8.83
N MET A 162 4.90 -14.90 -8.17
CA MET A 162 5.42 -14.38 -6.92
C MET A 162 6.13 -13.04 -7.10
N GLN A 163 6.89 -12.87 -8.18
CA GLN A 163 7.56 -11.62 -8.51
C GLN A 163 6.54 -10.50 -8.69
N ILE A 164 5.51 -10.69 -9.51
CA ILE A 164 4.48 -9.66 -9.74
C ILE A 164 3.71 -9.34 -8.45
N GLY A 165 3.31 -10.35 -7.68
CA GLY A 165 2.69 -10.12 -6.37
C GLY A 165 3.58 -9.33 -5.42
N SER A 166 4.87 -9.66 -5.37
CA SER A 166 5.85 -8.95 -4.52
C SER A 166 6.12 -7.51 -4.99
N MET A 167 6.08 -7.25 -6.30
CA MET A 167 6.18 -5.90 -6.88
C MET A 167 5.01 -5.03 -6.46
N ILE A 168 3.78 -5.55 -6.57
CA ILE A 168 2.56 -4.85 -6.15
C ILE A 168 2.58 -4.61 -4.63
N GLY A 169 2.89 -5.64 -3.84
CA GLY A 169 3.00 -5.51 -2.39
C GLY A 169 4.08 -4.51 -1.96
N THR A 170 5.19 -4.42 -2.71
CA THR A 170 6.25 -3.44 -2.47
C THR A 170 5.78 -2.02 -2.75
N ILE A 171 5.06 -1.78 -3.86
CA ILE A 171 4.43 -0.48 -4.11
C ILE A 171 3.53 -0.08 -2.93
N MET A 172 2.71 -1.03 -2.46
CA MET A 172 1.74 -0.76 -1.39
C MET A 172 2.42 -0.41 -0.06
N VAL A 173 3.42 -1.16 0.39
CA VAL A 173 4.11 -0.84 1.65
C VAL A 173 4.91 0.46 1.52
N ALA A 174 5.52 0.70 0.36
CA ALA A 174 6.33 1.88 0.13
C ALA A 174 5.45 3.14 0.12
N ASN A 175 4.21 3.05 -0.35
CA ASN A 175 3.20 4.10 -0.14
C ASN A 175 2.96 4.39 1.33
N VAL A 176 2.81 3.35 2.16
CA VAL A 176 2.63 3.51 3.60
C VAL A 176 3.84 4.19 4.23
N PHE A 177 5.04 3.71 3.92
CA PHE A 177 6.28 4.16 4.54
C PHE A 177 6.75 5.54 4.08
N PHE A 178 6.81 5.80 2.77
CA PHE A 178 7.40 7.03 2.22
C PHE A 178 6.40 8.17 2.01
N VAL A 179 5.09 7.90 2.01
CA VAL A 179 4.08 8.94 1.71
C VAL A 179 3.02 9.05 2.78
N ILE A 180 2.26 7.99 3.06
CA ILE A 180 1.07 8.06 3.93
C ILE A 180 1.46 8.42 5.37
N ILE A 181 2.40 7.68 5.97
CA ILE A 181 2.82 7.94 7.35
C ILE A 181 3.52 9.30 7.51
N PRO A 182 4.44 9.71 6.62
CA PRO A 182 4.99 11.06 6.65
C PRO A 182 3.93 12.16 6.57
N VAL A 183 2.97 12.06 5.65
CA VAL A 183 1.85 13.01 5.55
C VAL A 183 1.05 13.05 6.85
N GLN A 184 0.70 11.88 7.41
CA GLN A 184 -0.06 11.82 8.66
C GLN A 184 0.71 12.42 9.84
N LYS A 185 2.03 12.20 9.93
CA LYS A 185 2.89 12.83 10.95
C LYS A 185 2.90 14.34 10.81
N GLU A 186 3.04 14.87 9.60
CA GLU A 186 3.03 16.31 9.34
C GLU A 186 1.68 16.95 9.71
N LEU A 187 0.56 16.27 9.42
CA LEU A 187 -0.77 16.71 9.86
C LEU A 187 -0.91 16.72 11.40
N VAL A 188 -0.31 15.75 12.09
CA VAL A 188 -0.28 15.70 13.55
C VAL A 188 0.59 16.82 14.13
N THR A 189 1.77 17.04 13.59
CA THR A 189 2.64 18.16 13.98
C THR A 189 1.95 19.50 13.79
N ALA A 190 1.27 19.70 12.67
CA ALA A 190 0.51 20.92 12.41
C ALA A 190 -0.64 21.15 13.39
N CYS A 191 -1.27 20.07 13.86
CA CYS A 191 -2.27 20.13 14.91
C CYS A 191 -1.69 20.59 16.24
N ILE A 192 -0.51 20.08 16.60
CA ILE A 192 0.18 20.40 17.86
C ILE A 192 0.68 21.86 17.82
N ASP A 193 1.35 22.23 16.74
CA ASP A 193 1.98 23.55 16.57
C ASP A 193 0.98 24.65 16.15
N LYS A 194 -0.28 24.28 15.94
CA LYS A 194 -1.36 25.17 15.44
C LYS A 194 -1.00 25.85 14.12
N THR A 195 -0.20 25.19 13.28
CA THR A 195 0.22 25.71 11.97
C THR A 195 -0.72 25.22 10.86
N GLN A 196 -0.96 26.04 9.84
CA GLN A 196 -1.78 25.61 8.70
C GLN A 196 -0.98 24.69 7.77
N VAL A 197 -1.59 23.58 7.37
CA VAL A 197 -1.06 22.69 6.32
C VAL A 197 -1.95 22.76 5.09
N SER A 198 -1.33 22.70 3.91
CA SER A 198 -2.05 22.73 2.65
C SER A 198 -2.97 21.51 2.51
N ARG A 199 -4.15 21.72 1.92
CA ARG A 199 -5.08 20.62 1.61
C ARG A 199 -4.46 19.58 0.68
N GLU A 200 -3.55 20.03 -0.19
CA GLU A 200 -2.83 19.19 -1.14
C GLU A 200 -2.01 18.10 -0.45
N LEU A 201 -1.42 18.38 0.72
CA LEU A 201 -0.65 17.39 1.47
C LEU A 201 -1.53 16.20 1.88
N GLY A 202 -2.71 16.47 2.46
CA GLY A 202 -3.66 15.43 2.84
C GLY A 202 -4.16 14.62 1.64
N LEU A 203 -4.42 15.29 0.51
CA LEU A 203 -4.81 14.63 -0.74
C LEU A 203 -3.74 13.67 -1.25
N LYS A 204 -2.45 14.03 -1.15
CA LYS A 204 -1.33 13.17 -1.54
C LYS A 204 -1.36 11.84 -0.78
N GLY A 205 -1.51 11.87 0.54
CA GLY A 205 -1.62 10.65 1.36
C GLY A 205 -2.87 9.84 1.01
N TYR A 206 -4.00 10.52 0.83
CA TYR A 206 -5.27 9.89 0.49
C TYR A 206 -5.26 9.16 -0.86
N ILE A 207 -4.68 9.75 -1.90
CA ILE A 207 -4.55 9.12 -3.22
C ILE A 207 -3.75 7.82 -3.13
N ARG A 208 -2.60 7.83 -2.42
CA ARG A 208 -1.80 6.61 -2.24
C ARG A 208 -2.53 5.53 -1.45
N SER A 209 -3.28 5.94 -0.42
CA SER A 209 -4.13 5.01 0.33
C SER A 209 -5.21 4.39 -0.57
N ARG A 210 -5.83 5.18 -1.44
CA ARG A 210 -6.84 4.68 -2.39
C ARG A 210 -6.25 3.70 -3.39
N HIS A 211 -5.06 3.99 -3.93
CA HIS A 211 -4.37 3.06 -4.81
C HIS A 211 -4.05 1.72 -4.12
N ASN A 212 -3.57 1.76 -2.86
CA ASN A 212 -3.37 0.53 -2.08
C ASN A 212 -4.66 -0.30 -1.97
N ASN A 213 -5.80 0.36 -1.79
CA ASN A 213 -7.09 -0.33 -1.73
C ASN A 213 -7.46 -0.98 -3.07
N TYR A 214 -7.18 -0.35 -4.21
CA TYR A 214 -7.37 -0.98 -5.52
C TYR A 214 -6.41 -2.14 -5.77
N PHE A 215 -5.15 -2.05 -5.33
CA PHE A 215 -4.20 -3.16 -5.45
C PHE A 215 -4.54 -4.38 -4.59
N THR A 216 -5.39 -4.18 -3.57
CA THR A 216 -5.84 -5.26 -2.68
C THR A 216 -7.02 -6.05 -3.24
N LEU A 217 -7.74 -5.48 -4.22
CA LEU A 217 -8.93 -6.05 -4.85
C LEU A 217 -8.56 -6.83 -6.12
#